data_AF-A0A969Q783-F1
#
_entry.id   AF-A0A969Q783-F1
#
_cell.length_a   1.000
_cell.length_b   1.000
_cell.length_c   1.000
_cell.angle_alpha   90.00
_cell.angle_beta   90.00
_cell.angle_gamma   90.00
#
_symmetry.space_group_name_H-M   'P 1'
#
loop_
_entity.id
_entity.type
_entity.pdbx_description
1 polymer ?
#
loop_
_entity_poly.entity_id
_entity_poly.type
_entity_poly.pdbx_seq_one_letter_code
_entity_poly.pdbx_strand_id
1 'polypeptide(L)'
;MQSLSSQLPFATDYFHQLAALSENFEASDRQSQMLSFAEGVDRAAALVWRQTQQQKKVIFIGNGGSAAVASHQAIDYWRNGGFPAIAFNDGALLTCISNDFGYEQVFSKPIATFAQPGDVLFAISSSGQSANILAGARQGNETGCYVITLSAFKPDNPLRQLGDINFYVPTMAYGFAEITHLCICHCILDGLMKGALPEAKVADTNDQISVT
;
A
#
# COMPACT_ATOMS: atom_id res chain seq x y z
N MET A 1 -28.99 -3.82 -10.21
CA MET A 1 -29.29 -2.62 -11.04
C MET A 1 -30.35 -1.81 -10.33
N GLN A 2 -29.98 -0.86 -9.48
CA GLN A 2 -30.85 0.26 -9.14
C GLN A 2 -30.26 1.48 -9.85
N SER A 3 -30.92 1.83 -10.96
CA SER A 3 -30.70 3.05 -11.72
C SER A 3 -31.25 4.23 -10.88
N LEU A 4 -30.40 4.83 -10.06
CA LEU A 4 -30.58 6.23 -9.72
C LEU A 4 -29.96 7.02 -10.87
N SER A 5 -30.78 7.43 -11.82
CA SER A 5 -30.36 8.45 -12.79
C SER A 5 -30.06 9.71 -11.99
N SER A 6 -28.79 10.02 -11.76
CA SER A 6 -28.40 11.29 -11.20
C SER A 6 -28.96 12.39 -12.11
N GLN A 7 -29.68 13.36 -11.53
CA GLN A 7 -30.16 14.53 -12.27
C GLN A 7 -29.01 15.48 -12.68
N LEU A 8 -27.78 15.12 -12.33
CA LEU A 8 -26.57 15.90 -12.56
C LEU A 8 -25.95 15.53 -13.93
N PRO A 9 -25.26 16.47 -14.60
CA PRO A 9 -24.41 16.14 -15.73
C PRO A 9 -23.40 15.05 -15.35
N PHE A 10 -23.08 14.15 -16.29
CA PHE A 10 -22.20 13.00 -16.06
C PHE A 10 -20.89 13.36 -15.35
N ALA A 11 -20.21 14.42 -15.78
CA ALA A 11 -18.94 14.85 -15.19
C ALA A 11 -19.11 15.27 -13.71
N THR A 12 -20.20 16.00 -13.41
CA THR A 12 -20.52 16.42 -12.04
C THR A 12 -20.82 15.21 -11.18
N ASP A 13 -21.66 14.30 -11.66
CA ASP A 13 -21.99 13.06 -10.94
C ASP A 13 -20.75 12.17 -10.71
N TYR A 14 -19.86 12.07 -11.69
CA TYR A 14 -18.60 11.32 -11.57
C TYR A 14 -17.75 11.82 -10.39
N PHE A 15 -17.55 13.14 -10.27
CA PHE A 15 -16.79 13.71 -9.16
C PHE A 15 -17.53 13.67 -7.83
N HIS A 16 -18.87 13.71 -7.83
CA HIS A 16 -19.66 13.44 -6.61
C HIS A 16 -19.47 12.00 -6.13
N GLN A 17 -19.52 11.02 -7.03
CA GLN A 17 -19.26 9.62 -6.69
C GLN A 17 -17.84 9.41 -6.17
N LEU A 18 -16.83 10.04 -6.82
CA LEU A 18 -15.45 9.99 -6.36
C LEU A 18 -15.27 10.61 -4.97
N ALA A 19 -15.90 11.76 -4.71
CA ALA A 19 -15.86 12.41 -3.40
C ALA A 19 -16.53 11.54 -2.33
N ALA A 20 -17.69 10.94 -2.63
CA ALA A 20 -18.41 10.07 -1.70
C ALA A 20 -17.60 8.81 -1.31
N LEU A 21 -16.68 8.33 -2.16
CA LEU A 21 -15.80 7.23 -1.78
C LEU A 21 -14.90 7.60 -0.60
N SER A 22 -14.47 8.87 -0.49
CA SER A 22 -13.60 9.33 0.61
C SER A 22 -14.23 9.26 1.99
N GLU A 23 -15.56 9.22 2.05
CA GLU A 23 -16.32 9.07 3.29
C GLU A 23 -16.44 7.61 3.73
N ASN A 24 -16.15 6.66 2.84
CA ASN A 24 -16.40 5.23 3.02
C ASN A 24 -15.13 4.37 2.93
N PHE A 25 -13.95 4.97 3.02
CA PHE A 25 -12.72 4.18 3.07
C PHE A 25 -12.66 3.35 4.33
N GLU A 26 -12.34 2.07 4.16
CA GLU A 26 -12.13 1.14 5.26
C GLU A 26 -10.64 0.91 5.45
N ALA A 27 -10.19 0.91 6.71
CA ALA A 27 -8.88 0.42 7.08
C ALA A 27 -9.04 -0.71 8.11
N SER A 28 -8.15 -1.71 8.06
CA SER A 28 -8.09 -2.74 9.10
C SER A 28 -6.65 -3.16 9.38
N ASP A 29 -6.38 -3.65 10.59
CA ASP A 29 -5.08 -4.22 10.92
C ASP A 29 -4.95 -5.70 10.50
N ARG A 30 -3.80 -6.31 10.84
CA ARG A 30 -3.49 -7.72 10.58
C ARG A 30 -4.48 -8.70 11.23
N GLN A 31 -5.13 -8.30 12.33
CA GLN A 31 -6.12 -9.11 13.03
C GLN A 31 -7.54 -8.85 12.50
N SER A 32 -7.68 -8.13 11.38
CA SER A 32 -8.96 -7.67 10.83
C SER A 32 -9.76 -6.79 11.78
N GLN A 33 -9.12 -6.12 12.75
CA GLN A 33 -9.80 -5.10 13.53
C GLN A 33 -9.95 -3.85 12.67
N MET A 34 -11.16 -3.30 12.65
CA MET A 34 -11.45 -2.08 11.89
C MET A 34 -10.76 -0.88 12.51
N LEU A 35 -10.12 -0.09 11.67
CA LEU A 35 -9.49 1.18 11.99
C LEU A 35 -10.27 2.29 11.30
N SER A 36 -10.30 3.48 11.92
CA SER A 36 -10.71 4.66 11.15
C SER A 36 -9.72 4.89 10.00
N PHE A 37 -10.16 5.51 8.90
CA PHE A 37 -9.26 5.83 7.80
C PHE A 37 -8.08 6.69 8.24
N ALA A 38 -8.33 7.70 9.07
CA ALA A 38 -7.30 8.56 9.66
C ALA A 38 -6.27 7.74 10.45
N GLU A 39 -6.73 6.84 11.33
CA GLU A 39 -5.83 5.98 12.10
C GLU A 39 -5.02 5.03 11.20
N GLY A 40 -5.62 4.49 10.14
CA GLY A 40 -4.90 3.68 9.16
C GLY A 40 -3.78 4.45 8.47
N VAL A 41 -4.06 5.70 8.05
CA VAL A 41 -3.08 6.60 7.45
C VAL A 41 -1.96 6.95 8.44
N ASP A 42 -2.31 7.32 9.68
CA ASP A 42 -1.34 7.67 10.71
C ASP A 42 -0.41 6.49 11.05
N ARG A 43 -0.96 5.29 11.18
CA ARG A 43 -0.18 4.07 11.41
C ARG A 43 0.73 3.76 10.23
N ALA A 44 0.25 3.91 8.98
CA ALA A 44 1.04 3.67 7.77
C ALA A 44 2.20 4.68 7.64
N ALA A 45 1.91 5.96 7.87
CA ALA A 45 2.92 7.01 7.88
C ALA A 45 3.96 6.77 8.99
N ALA A 46 3.53 6.51 10.22
CA ALA A 46 4.45 6.22 11.33
C ALA A 46 5.33 5.00 11.06
N LEU A 47 4.77 3.95 10.44
CA LEU A 47 5.51 2.75 10.06
C LEU A 47 6.59 3.07 9.02
N VAL A 48 6.23 3.73 7.91
CA VAL A 48 7.20 4.14 6.87
C VAL A 48 8.30 4.99 7.48
N TRP A 49 7.94 5.99 8.30
CA TRP A 49 8.93 6.86 8.95
C TRP A 49 9.91 6.05 9.79
N ARG A 50 9.42 5.24 10.73
CA ARG A 50 10.26 4.46 11.65
C ARG A 50 11.21 3.52 10.91
N GLN A 51 10.71 2.82 9.90
CA GLN A 51 11.52 1.86 9.15
C GLN A 51 12.59 2.57 8.31
N THR A 52 12.25 3.69 7.68
CA THR A 52 13.22 4.46 6.87
C THR A 52 14.29 5.13 7.72
N GLN A 53 13.99 5.52 8.98
CA GLN A 53 15.03 5.95 9.94
C GLN A 53 16.04 4.84 10.26
N GLN A 54 15.64 3.57 10.10
CA GLN A 54 16.50 2.40 10.26
C GLN A 54 17.11 1.93 8.94
N GLN A 55 17.21 2.83 7.95
CA GLN A 55 17.75 2.57 6.61
C GLN A 55 17.01 1.48 5.82
N LYS A 56 15.76 1.18 6.19
CA LYS A 56 14.89 0.27 5.44
C LYS A 56 14.25 0.99 4.26
N LYS A 57 13.86 0.21 3.26
CA LYS A 57 13.26 0.74 2.02
C LYS A 57 11.77 0.45 1.95
N VAL A 58 11.09 1.27 1.16
CA VAL A 58 9.70 1.08 0.75
C VAL A 58 9.69 0.39 -0.62
N ILE A 59 8.93 -0.68 -0.75
CA ILE A 59 8.81 -1.47 -1.96
C ILE A 59 7.36 -1.40 -2.43
N PHE A 60 7.14 -1.14 -3.71
CA PHE A 60 5.80 -1.10 -4.31
C PHE A 60 5.61 -2.18 -5.36
N ILE A 61 4.47 -2.86 -5.34
CA ILE A 61 4.05 -3.82 -6.36
C ILE A 61 2.60 -3.57 -6.79
N GLY A 62 2.30 -3.82 -8.06
CA GLY A 62 0.97 -3.64 -8.64
C GLY A 62 0.92 -4.11 -10.09
N ASN A 63 -0.29 -4.36 -10.60
CA ASN A 63 -0.55 -4.72 -12.00
C ASN A 63 -1.29 -3.58 -12.73
N GLY A 64 -1.05 -3.37 -14.03
CA GLY A 64 -1.82 -2.42 -14.84
C GLY A 64 -1.83 -1.01 -14.27
N GLY A 65 -3.00 -0.41 -14.06
CA GLY A 65 -3.13 0.91 -13.42
C GLY A 65 -2.52 0.95 -12.01
N SER A 66 -2.66 -0.13 -11.22
CA SER A 66 -1.96 -0.25 -9.94
C SER A 66 -0.44 -0.31 -10.07
N ALA A 67 0.11 -0.79 -11.19
CA ALA A 67 1.54 -0.72 -11.48
C ALA A 67 1.99 0.73 -11.74
N ALA A 68 1.15 1.54 -12.39
CA ALA A 68 1.39 2.97 -12.57
C ALA A 68 1.35 3.71 -11.23
N VAL A 69 0.41 3.39 -10.34
CA VAL A 69 0.39 3.90 -8.96
C VAL A 69 1.68 3.51 -8.22
N ALA A 70 2.10 2.24 -8.30
CA ALA A 70 3.33 1.75 -7.69
C ALA A 70 4.58 2.52 -8.17
N SER A 71 4.75 2.70 -9.49
CA SER A 71 5.86 3.50 -10.05
C SER A 71 5.83 4.94 -9.57
N HIS A 72 4.67 5.59 -9.65
CA HIS A 72 4.51 6.98 -9.29
C HIS A 72 4.87 7.19 -7.82
N GLN A 73 4.34 6.35 -6.93
CA GLN A 73 4.59 6.47 -5.50
C GLN A 73 6.02 6.10 -5.11
N ALA A 74 6.65 5.14 -5.77
CA ALA A 74 8.08 4.89 -5.56
C ALA A 74 8.93 6.13 -5.91
N ILE A 75 8.61 6.83 -7.01
CA ILE A 75 9.30 8.07 -7.40
C ILE A 75 9.04 9.17 -6.38
N ASP A 76 7.80 9.38 -5.96
CA ASP A 76 7.46 10.47 -5.04
C ASP A 76 8.04 10.24 -3.63
N TYR A 77 8.00 9.01 -3.11
CA TYR A 77 8.60 8.68 -1.82
C TYR A 77 10.10 8.96 -1.83
N TRP A 78 10.81 8.60 -2.90
CA TRP A 78 12.24 8.87 -3.02
C TRP A 78 12.56 10.33 -3.30
N ARG A 79 11.98 10.91 -4.35
CA ARG A 79 12.37 12.23 -4.87
C ARG A 79 11.75 13.38 -4.08
N ASN A 80 10.50 13.25 -3.63
CA ASN A 80 9.82 14.29 -2.86
C ASN A 80 9.92 14.04 -1.35
N GLY A 81 9.75 12.78 -0.93
CA GLY A 81 9.78 12.38 0.49
C GLY A 81 11.17 12.14 1.07
N GLY A 82 12.19 11.88 0.23
CA GLY A 82 13.54 11.52 0.70
C GLY A 82 13.66 10.12 1.30
N PHE A 83 12.66 9.26 1.10
CA PHE A 83 12.62 7.88 1.62
C PHE A 83 13.16 6.90 0.57
N PRO A 84 14.03 5.93 0.92
CA PRO A 84 14.48 4.91 -0.02
C PRO A 84 13.27 4.12 -0.53
N ALA A 85 12.96 4.22 -1.83
CA ALA A 85 11.77 3.61 -2.40
C ALA A 85 12.01 3.03 -3.80
N ILE A 86 11.38 1.89 -4.09
CA ILE A 86 11.49 1.20 -5.39
C ILE A 86 10.17 0.51 -5.75
N ALA A 87 9.87 0.41 -7.06
CA ALA A 87 8.80 -0.42 -7.58
C ALA A 87 9.39 -1.62 -8.35
N PHE A 88 8.84 -2.83 -8.14
CA PHE A 88 9.26 -4.01 -8.91
C PHE A 88 8.41 -4.18 -10.17
N ASN A 89 8.65 -3.33 -11.17
CA ASN A 89 7.91 -3.36 -12.44
C ASN A 89 8.76 -3.04 -13.67
N ASP A 90 10.08 -3.21 -13.57
CA ASP A 90 10.95 -3.15 -14.74
C ASP A 90 10.54 -4.21 -15.78
N GLY A 91 10.50 -3.83 -17.06
CA GLY A 91 10.01 -4.69 -18.12
C GLY A 91 10.85 -5.95 -18.33
N ALA A 92 12.18 -5.84 -18.21
CA ALA A 92 13.07 -6.99 -18.34
C ALA A 92 12.94 -7.92 -17.12
N LEU A 93 12.83 -7.36 -15.90
CA LEU A 93 12.54 -8.12 -14.69
C LEU A 93 11.24 -8.91 -14.80
N LEU A 94 10.13 -8.25 -15.18
CA LEU A 94 8.83 -8.89 -15.28
C LEU A 94 8.82 -10.02 -16.32
N THR A 95 9.40 -9.77 -17.49
CA THR A 95 9.42 -10.76 -18.58
C THR A 95 10.34 -11.95 -18.27
N CYS A 96 11.52 -11.71 -17.69
CA CYS A 96 12.43 -12.75 -17.24
C CYS A 96 11.76 -13.69 -16.24
N ILE A 97 11.19 -13.14 -15.16
CA ILE A 97 10.59 -13.97 -14.11
C ILE A 97 9.33 -14.66 -14.62
N SER A 98 8.52 -13.98 -15.44
CA SER A 98 7.34 -14.58 -16.04
C SER A 98 7.70 -15.76 -16.95
N ASN A 99 8.80 -15.68 -17.70
CA ASN A 99 9.25 -16.75 -18.58
C ASN A 99 9.80 -17.95 -17.80
N ASP A 100 10.63 -17.68 -16.79
CA ASP A 100 11.42 -18.73 -16.12
C ASP A 100 10.69 -19.37 -14.92
N PHE A 101 9.83 -18.61 -14.23
CA PHE A 101 9.16 -19.03 -12.99
C PHE A 101 7.63 -18.90 -13.04
N GLY A 102 7.08 -18.37 -14.14
CA GLY A 102 5.66 -18.11 -14.31
C GLY A 102 5.21 -16.76 -13.77
N TYR A 103 4.14 -16.21 -14.37
CA TYR A 103 3.66 -14.86 -14.06
C TYR A 103 3.19 -14.68 -12.60
N GLU A 104 2.78 -15.76 -11.93
CA GLU A 104 2.44 -15.73 -10.51
C GLU A 104 3.63 -15.31 -9.61
N GLN A 105 4.87 -15.56 -10.05
CA GLN A 105 6.05 -15.36 -9.22
C GLN A 105 6.76 -14.01 -9.47
N VAL A 106 6.21 -13.15 -10.34
CA VAL A 106 6.88 -11.90 -10.80
C VAL A 106 7.20 -10.91 -9.67
N PHE A 107 6.44 -10.93 -8.57
CA PHE A 107 6.71 -10.07 -7.42
C PHE A 107 7.33 -10.82 -6.23
N SER A 108 6.96 -12.07 -5.99
CA SER A 108 7.56 -12.87 -4.90
C SER A 108 9.05 -13.09 -5.12
N LYS A 109 9.52 -13.42 -6.33
CA LYS A 109 10.95 -13.64 -6.60
C LYS A 109 11.85 -12.44 -6.30
N PRO A 110 11.57 -11.21 -6.76
CA PRO A 110 12.39 -10.06 -6.40
C PRO A 110 12.24 -9.70 -4.92
N ILE A 111 11.06 -9.87 -4.31
CA ILE A 111 10.89 -9.65 -2.86
C ILE A 111 11.77 -10.62 -2.06
N ALA A 112 11.75 -11.91 -2.37
CA ALA A 112 12.58 -12.91 -1.69
C ALA A 112 14.09 -12.64 -1.82
N THR A 113 14.50 -11.96 -2.90
CA THR A 113 15.91 -11.71 -3.21
C THR A 113 16.40 -10.38 -2.66
N PHE A 114 15.60 -9.32 -2.78
CA PHE A 114 16.02 -7.93 -2.54
C PHE A 114 15.42 -7.33 -1.27
N ALA A 115 14.30 -7.84 -0.78
CA ALA A 115 13.71 -7.33 0.45
C ALA A 115 14.50 -7.81 1.68
N GLN A 116 14.51 -6.99 2.71
CA GLN A 116 15.13 -7.27 4.00
C GLN A 116 14.10 -7.18 5.12
N PRO A 117 14.32 -7.86 6.26
CA PRO A 117 13.49 -7.68 7.43
C PRO A 117 13.38 -6.21 7.81
N GLY A 118 12.15 -5.76 8.04
CA GLY A 118 11.80 -4.37 8.35
C GLY A 118 11.57 -3.46 7.15
N ASP A 119 11.76 -3.91 5.91
CA ASP A 119 11.28 -3.15 4.74
C ASP A 119 9.75 -3.03 4.75
N VAL A 120 9.21 -1.99 4.11
CA VAL A 120 7.76 -1.76 4.01
C VAL A 120 7.31 -2.06 2.59
N LEU A 121 6.42 -3.04 2.42
CA LEU A 121 5.87 -3.44 1.13
C LEU A 121 4.45 -2.90 0.94
N PHE A 122 4.24 -2.07 -0.06
CA PHE A 122 2.92 -1.69 -0.56
C PHE A 122 2.48 -2.65 -1.67
N ALA A 123 1.42 -3.43 -1.40
CA ALA A 123 0.80 -4.33 -2.36
C ALA A 123 -0.54 -3.75 -2.84
N ILE A 124 -0.58 -3.34 -4.12
CA ILE A 124 -1.73 -2.63 -4.71
C ILE A 124 -2.44 -3.52 -5.71
N SER A 125 -3.72 -3.82 -5.46
CA SER A 125 -4.55 -4.61 -6.38
C SER A 125 -6.02 -4.27 -6.22
N SER A 126 -6.63 -3.65 -7.24
CA SER A 126 -8.07 -3.32 -7.24
C SER A 126 -8.95 -4.54 -6.93
N SER A 127 -8.63 -5.72 -7.45
CA SER A 127 -9.41 -6.94 -7.17
C SER A 127 -9.05 -7.63 -5.85
N GLY A 128 -7.86 -7.36 -5.32
CA GLY A 128 -7.27 -8.08 -4.19
C GLY A 128 -7.13 -9.59 -4.42
N GLN A 129 -7.23 -10.06 -5.67
CA GLN A 129 -7.28 -11.48 -6.04
C GLN A 129 -6.16 -11.89 -7.01
N SER A 130 -5.38 -10.95 -7.51
CA SER A 130 -4.27 -11.26 -8.43
C SER A 130 -3.26 -12.18 -7.76
N ALA A 131 -3.11 -13.40 -8.28
CA ALA A 131 -2.25 -14.43 -7.68
C ALA A 131 -0.81 -13.93 -7.47
N ASN A 132 -0.28 -13.16 -8.42
CA ASN A 132 1.05 -12.58 -8.32
C ASN A 132 1.21 -11.55 -7.20
N ILE A 133 0.20 -10.71 -6.95
CA ILE A 133 0.20 -9.76 -5.83
C ILE A 133 0.08 -10.50 -4.50
N LEU A 134 -0.79 -11.51 -4.43
CA LEU A 134 -0.93 -12.34 -3.23
C LEU A 134 0.37 -13.08 -2.90
N ALA A 135 1.04 -13.65 -3.91
CA ALA A 135 2.35 -14.28 -3.75
C ALA A 135 3.39 -13.26 -3.27
N GLY A 136 3.42 -12.06 -3.84
CA GLY A 136 4.30 -10.98 -3.40
C GLY A 136 4.06 -10.55 -1.94
N ALA A 137 2.80 -10.34 -1.55
CA ALA A 137 2.44 -9.96 -0.18
C ALA A 137 2.76 -11.07 0.84
N ARG A 138 2.51 -12.34 0.51
CA ARG A 138 2.93 -13.48 1.35
C ARG A 138 4.45 -13.53 1.49
N GLN A 139 5.18 -13.39 0.39
CA GLN A 139 6.63 -13.37 0.43
C GLN A 139 7.16 -12.20 1.27
N GLY A 140 6.54 -11.02 1.20
CA GLY A 140 6.89 -9.89 2.07
C GLY A 140 6.77 -10.25 3.55
N ASN A 141 5.66 -10.87 3.95
CA ASN A 141 5.48 -11.37 5.32
C ASN A 141 6.56 -12.40 5.71
N GLU A 142 6.85 -13.37 4.84
CA GLU A 142 7.87 -14.40 5.07
C GLU A 142 9.27 -13.82 5.23
N THR A 143 9.61 -12.78 4.47
CA THR A 143 10.90 -12.07 4.55
C THR A 143 10.97 -11.15 5.78
N GLY A 144 9.89 -10.97 6.52
CA GLY A 144 9.81 -10.06 7.68
C GLY A 144 9.65 -8.60 7.29
N CYS A 145 9.09 -8.30 6.11
CA CYS A 145 8.62 -6.97 5.76
C CYS A 145 7.34 -6.65 6.53
N TYR A 146 7.08 -5.37 6.73
CA TYR A 146 5.73 -4.90 7.05
C TYR A 146 4.96 -4.69 5.75
N VAL A 147 3.73 -5.18 5.68
CA VAL A 147 2.92 -5.14 4.46
C VAL A 147 1.76 -4.17 4.62
N ILE A 148 1.64 -3.22 3.69
CA ILE A 148 0.50 -2.33 3.55
C ILE A 148 -0.24 -2.73 2.28
N THR A 149 -1.55 -2.95 2.36
CA THR A 149 -2.35 -3.35 1.20
C THR A 149 -3.34 -2.29 0.79
N LEU A 150 -3.56 -2.18 -0.52
CA LEU A 150 -4.60 -1.35 -1.11
C LEU A 150 -5.44 -2.21 -2.04
N SER A 151 -6.71 -2.39 -1.68
CA SER A 151 -7.67 -3.21 -2.42
C SER A 151 -8.98 -2.47 -2.66
N ALA A 152 -9.81 -3.01 -3.54
CA ALA A 152 -11.15 -2.54 -3.81
C ALA A 152 -12.05 -3.74 -4.15
N PHE A 153 -13.07 -3.53 -4.97
CA PHE A 153 -13.98 -4.55 -5.48
C PHE A 153 -14.67 -5.30 -4.34
N LYS A 154 -14.54 -6.63 -4.27
CA LYS A 154 -15.25 -7.42 -3.29
C LYS A 154 -14.60 -7.30 -1.91
N PRO A 155 -15.37 -7.12 -0.83
CA PRO A 155 -14.84 -6.94 0.51
C PRO A 155 -14.20 -8.22 1.08
N ASP A 156 -14.53 -9.40 0.54
CA ASP A 156 -13.95 -10.69 0.95
C ASP A 156 -12.64 -11.03 0.22
N ASN A 157 -12.03 -10.06 -0.47
CA ASN A 157 -10.80 -10.31 -1.20
C ASN A 157 -9.64 -10.70 -0.24
N PRO A 158 -8.81 -11.69 -0.62
CA PRO A 158 -7.81 -12.26 0.27
C PRO A 158 -6.65 -11.31 0.58
N LEU A 159 -6.41 -10.28 -0.24
CA LEU A 159 -5.32 -9.33 0.00
C LEU A 159 -5.51 -8.57 1.31
N ARG A 160 -6.76 -8.28 1.71
CA ARG A 160 -7.11 -7.63 2.99
C ARG A 160 -6.63 -8.36 4.24
N GLN A 161 -6.18 -9.61 4.10
CA GLN A 161 -5.73 -10.46 5.21
C GLN A 161 -4.20 -10.59 5.26
N LEU A 162 -3.48 -9.96 4.33
CA LEU A 162 -2.03 -10.10 4.19
C LEU A 162 -1.25 -8.88 4.67
N GLY A 163 -1.92 -7.75 4.93
CA GLY A 163 -1.28 -6.55 5.43
C GLY A 163 -1.25 -6.45 6.96
N ASP A 164 -0.22 -5.79 7.47
CA ASP A 164 -0.21 -5.11 8.76
C ASP A 164 -1.26 -4.00 8.82
N ILE A 165 -1.44 -3.31 7.69
CA ILE A 165 -2.46 -2.27 7.49
C ILE A 165 -3.10 -2.50 6.13
N ASN A 166 -4.43 -2.57 6.09
CA ASN A 166 -5.19 -2.93 4.91
C ASN A 166 -6.19 -1.83 4.58
N PHE A 167 -5.97 -1.12 3.47
CA PHE A 167 -6.92 -0.16 2.94
C PHE A 167 -7.84 -0.82 1.93
N TYR A 168 -9.14 -0.63 2.10
CA TYR A 168 -10.18 -1.12 1.21
C TYR A 168 -11.08 0.01 0.73
N VAL A 169 -11.28 0.07 -0.58
CA VAL A 169 -12.13 1.06 -1.25
C VAL A 169 -13.40 0.35 -1.75
N PRO A 170 -14.60 0.71 -1.25
CA PRO A 170 -15.85 0.00 -1.60
C PRO A 170 -16.40 0.42 -2.97
N THR A 171 -15.64 0.13 -4.03
CA THR A 171 -16.02 0.38 -5.42
C THR A 171 -15.72 -0.84 -6.28
N MET A 172 -16.55 -1.09 -7.29
CA MET A 172 -16.32 -2.12 -8.32
C MET A 172 -15.74 -1.54 -9.62
N ALA A 173 -15.52 -0.22 -9.69
CA ALA A 173 -15.03 0.46 -10.89
C ALA A 173 -13.52 0.64 -10.83
N TYR A 174 -12.79 0.14 -11.84
CA TYR A 174 -11.33 0.25 -11.93
C TYR A 174 -10.83 1.69 -11.78
N GLY A 175 -11.39 2.64 -12.54
CA GLY A 175 -10.94 4.02 -12.51
C GLY A 175 -11.06 4.66 -11.12
N PHE A 176 -12.15 4.41 -10.41
CA PHE A 176 -12.31 4.89 -9.03
C PHE A 176 -11.35 4.19 -8.07
N ALA A 177 -11.18 2.87 -8.17
CA ALA A 177 -10.22 2.14 -7.34
C ALA A 177 -8.80 2.70 -7.51
N GLU A 178 -8.35 2.88 -8.75
CA GLU A 178 -6.99 3.33 -9.07
C GLU A 178 -6.73 4.78 -8.65
N ILE A 179 -7.67 5.69 -8.92
CA ILE A 179 -7.59 7.10 -8.47
C ILE A 179 -7.53 7.16 -6.95
N THR A 180 -8.41 6.41 -6.27
CA THR A 180 -8.45 6.39 -4.82
C THR A 180 -7.18 5.79 -4.22
N HIS A 181 -6.66 4.68 -4.76
CA HIS A 181 -5.41 4.10 -4.28
C HIS A 181 -4.25 5.10 -4.37
N LEU A 182 -4.18 5.85 -5.48
CA LEU A 182 -3.21 6.93 -5.63
C LEU A 182 -3.41 8.04 -4.58
N CYS A 183 -4.66 8.47 -4.34
CA CYS A 183 -4.97 9.46 -3.31
C CYS A 183 -4.58 9.00 -1.90
N ILE A 184 -4.82 7.73 -1.54
CA ILE A 184 -4.44 7.17 -0.24
C ILE A 184 -2.91 7.20 -0.09
N CYS A 185 -2.16 6.76 -1.10
CA CYS A 185 -0.70 6.79 -1.06
C CYS A 185 -0.13 8.22 -0.93
N HIS A 186 -0.70 9.19 -1.66
CA HIS A 186 -0.35 10.61 -1.48
C HIS A 186 -0.72 11.13 -0.10
N CYS A 187 -1.88 10.75 0.46
CA CYS A 187 -2.28 11.17 1.80
C CYS A 187 -1.27 10.72 2.86
N ILE A 188 -0.78 9.48 2.75
CA ILE A 188 0.28 8.95 3.63
C ILE A 188 1.58 9.74 3.44
N LEU A 189 2.02 9.96 2.19
CA LEU A 189 3.25 10.69 1.90
C LEU A 189 3.20 12.16 2.34
N ASP A 190 2.10 12.84 2.08
CA ASP A 190 1.88 14.22 2.50
C ASP A 190 1.86 14.33 4.03
N GLY A 191 1.24 13.36 4.71
CA GLY A 191 1.26 13.25 6.17
C GLY A 191 2.69 13.11 6.71
N LEU A 192 3.49 12.23 6.10
CA LEU A 192 4.92 12.09 6.39
C LEU A 192 5.69 13.41 6.22
N MET A 193 5.52 14.07 5.08
CA MET A 193 6.24 15.30 4.73
C MET A 193 5.85 16.51 5.60
N LYS A 194 4.59 16.57 6.05
CA LYS A 194 4.10 17.64 6.92
C LYS A 194 4.45 17.42 8.41
N GLY A 195 5.11 16.32 8.74
CA GLY A 195 5.38 15.94 10.12
C GLY A 195 4.11 15.69 10.91
N ALA A 196 3.01 15.32 10.25
CA ALA A 196 1.70 15.06 10.87
C ALA A 196 1.67 13.73 11.67
N LEU A 197 2.84 13.23 12.07
CA LEU A 197 2.95 12.03 12.87
C LEU A 197 2.53 12.35 14.31
N PRO A 198 1.54 11.63 14.88
CA PRO A 198 1.26 11.74 16.31
C PRO A 198 2.55 11.38 17.06
N GLU A 199 3.10 12.38 17.74
CA GLU A 199 4.37 12.38 18.47
C GLU A 199 5.12 11.04 18.44
N ALA A 200 6.19 10.99 17.67
CA ALA A 200 7.33 10.14 17.99
C ALA A 200 7.87 10.56 19.37
N LYS A 201 7.16 10.24 20.45
CA LYS A 201 7.77 10.09 21.76
C LYS A 201 8.72 8.92 21.63
N VAL A 202 9.96 9.29 21.34
CA VAL A 202 11.17 8.55 21.67
C VAL A 202 10.97 8.04 23.08
N ALA A 203 10.62 6.76 23.21
CA ALA A 203 10.93 6.02 24.42
C ALA A 203 12.42 5.72 24.35
N ASP A 204 13.22 6.72 24.71
CA ASP A 204 14.51 6.50 25.35
C ASP A 204 14.19 5.71 26.62
N THR A 205 14.24 4.39 26.51
CA THR A 205 14.53 3.56 27.67
C THR A 205 16.04 3.44 27.70
N ASN A 206 16.62 4.41 28.41
CA ASN A 206 18.00 4.47 28.83
C ASN A 206 18.64 3.10 29.02
N ASP A 207 19.88 3.01 28.55
CA ASP A 207 21.03 2.55 29.33
C ASP A 207 20.70 2.31 30.82
N GLN A 208 20.72 1.05 31.23
CA GLN A 208 21.41 0.56 32.43
C GLN A 208 21.09 -0.92 32.64
N ILE A 209 22.11 -1.75 32.42
CA ILE A 209 22.68 -2.77 33.33
C ILE A 209 23.96 -3.21 32.60
N SER A 210 25.07 -2.49 32.77
CA SER A 210 26.05 -2.70 33.85
C SER A 210 26.66 -4.09 33.79
N VAL A 211 27.89 -4.11 33.30
CA VAL A 211 28.92 -5.10 33.58
C VAL A 211 28.95 -5.44 35.08
N THR A 212 28.76 -6.72 35.39
CA THR A 212 29.52 -7.48 36.40
C THR A 212 29.54 -8.94 35.96
#